data_AF-A0A966M9N1-F1
#
_entry.id   AF-A0A966M9N1-F1
#
_cell.length_a   1.000
_cell.length_b   1.000
_cell.length_c   1.000
_cell.angle_alpha   90.00
_cell.angle_beta   90.00
_cell.angle_gamma   90.00
#
_symmetry.space_group_name_H-M   'P 1'
#
loop_
_entity.id
_entity.type
_entity.pdbx_description
1 polymer ?
#
loop_
_entity_poly.entity_id
_entity_poly.type
_entity_poly.pdbx_seq_one_letter_code
_entity_poly.pdbx_strand_id
1 'polypeptide(L)' 'MSEFNPNPARGKEVFQLDRAHVFHSWSAQAQISPLPVASGKGSYFWDFDGKKYLDFSCQLVFTNI' A
#
# COMPACT_ATOMS: atom_id res chain seq x y z
N MET A 1 -5.37 -13.25 -16.55
CA MET A 1 -4.98 -12.44 -15.37
C MET A 1 -5.38 -11.02 -15.67
N SER A 2 -6.33 -10.44 -14.95
CA SER A 2 -6.77 -9.06 -15.17
C SER A 2 -5.64 -8.08 -14.88
N GLU A 3 -5.45 -7.09 -15.73
CA GLU A 3 -4.56 -5.97 -15.46
C GLU A 3 -5.12 -5.13 -14.30
N PHE A 4 -4.24 -4.63 -13.44
CA PHE A 4 -4.62 -3.71 -12.37
C PHE A 4 -5.03 -2.37 -12.99
N ASN A 5 -6.20 -1.85 -12.60
CA ASN A 5 -6.68 -0.55 -13.02
C ASN A 5 -6.61 0.44 -11.84
N PRO A 6 -5.82 1.53 -11.93
CA PRO A 6 -5.72 2.54 -10.87
C PRO A 6 -7.07 3.13 -10.47
N ASN A 7 -7.25 3.40 -9.18
CA ASN A 7 -8.43 4.06 -8.62
C ASN A 7 -8.05 5.04 -7.51
N PRO A 8 -7.60 6.26 -7.85
CA PRO A 8 -7.19 7.29 -6.89
C PRO A 8 -8.29 7.67 -5.89
N ALA A 9 -9.55 7.70 -6.33
CA ALA A 9 -10.67 8.04 -5.47
C ALA A 9 -10.84 7.03 -4.32
N ARG A 10 -10.72 5.74 -4.63
CA ARG A 10 -10.71 4.68 -3.61
C ARG A 10 -9.46 4.75 -2.74
N GLY A 11 -8.29 5.05 -3.30
CA GLY A 11 -7.06 5.23 -2.54
C GLY A 11 -7.18 6.31 -1.47
N LYS A 12 -7.79 7.45 -1.81
CA LYS A 12 -8.06 8.54 -0.87
C LYS A 12 -9.00 8.10 0.27
N GLU A 13 -10.06 7.36 -0.06
CA GLU A 13 -10.99 6.83 0.94
C GLU A 13 -10.28 5.84 1.90
N VAL A 14 -9.47 4.92 1.36
CA VAL A 14 -8.69 3.96 2.15
C VAL A 14 -7.74 4.70 3.10
N PHE A 15 -7.02 5.71 2.61
CA PHE A 15 -6.15 6.54 3.44
C PHE A 15 -6.91 7.23 4.58
N GLN A 16 -8.07 7.83 4.29
CA GLN A 16 -8.87 8.52 5.29
C GLN A 16 -9.39 7.59 6.38
N LEU A 17 -9.90 6.41 5.99
CA LEU A 17 -10.40 5.41 6.93
C LEU A 17 -9.26 4.82 7.78
N ASP A 18 -8.10 4.56 7.17
CA ASP A 18 -6.90 4.11 7.88
C ASP A 18 -6.50 5.13 8.96
N ARG A 19 -6.37 6.41 8.58
CA ARG A 19 -6.04 7.50 9.51
C ARG A 19 -7.05 7.68 10.65
N ALA A 20 -8.32 7.32 10.43
CA ALA A 20 -9.38 7.48 11.42
C ALA A 20 -9.49 6.27 12.38
N HIS A 21 -9.07 5.08 11.95
CA HIS A 21 -9.46 3.84 12.63
C HIS A 21 -8.32 2.83 12.86
N VAL A 22 -7.15 3.00 12.23
CA VAL A 22 -6.04 2.05 12.32
C VAL A 22 -4.90 2.66 13.14
N PHE A 23 -4.51 1.97 14.22
CA PHE A 23 -3.31 2.29 14.99
C PHE A 23 -2.12 1.49 14.45
N HIS A 24 -1.17 2.15 13.80
CA HIS A 24 -0.04 1.49 13.15
C HIS A 24 1.06 1.11 14.13
N SER A 25 1.62 -0.09 13.98
CA SER A 25 2.75 -0.54 14.79
C SER A 25 4.00 0.33 14.56
N TRP A 26 4.84 0.47 15.58
CA TRP A 26 6.17 1.11 15.49
C TRP A 26 6.16 2.55 14.94
N SER A 27 5.06 3.27 15.13
CA SER A 27 4.84 4.57 14.50
C SER A 27 4.32 5.61 15.49
N ALA A 28 4.84 6.83 15.40
CA ALA A 28 4.22 8.00 16.01
C ALA A 28 3.00 8.40 15.17
N GLN A 29 1.78 8.15 15.65
CA GLN A 29 0.57 8.20 14.82
C GLN A 29 0.32 9.56 14.15
N ALA A 30 0.68 10.66 14.80
CA ALA A 30 0.51 12.00 14.21
C ALA A 30 1.45 12.27 13.02
N GLN A 31 2.54 11.51 12.87
CA GLN A 31 3.63 11.83 11.93
C GLN A 31 3.63 10.96 10.66
N ILE A 32 2.92 9.84 10.65
CA ILE A 32 2.93 8.92 9.50
C ILE A 32 1.97 9.35 8.40
N SER A 33 2.32 9.07 7.14
CA SER A 33 1.40 9.13 6.01
C SER A 33 1.39 7.76 5.34
N PRO A 34 0.52 6.84 5.79
CA PRO A 34 0.48 5.47 5.29
C PRO A 34 0.26 5.45 3.77
N LEU A 35 0.93 4.53 3.07
CA LEU A 35 0.75 4.32 1.63
C LEU A 35 -0.29 3.22 1.40
N PRO A 36 -1.48 3.53 0.84
CA PRO A 36 -2.44 2.51 0.48
C PRO A 36 -1.92 1.68 -0.71
N VAL A 37 -1.64 0.39 -0.47
CA VAL A 37 -1.23 -0.56 -1.52
C VAL A 37 -2.47 -1.19 -2.15
N ALA A 38 -2.55 -1.18 -3.48
CA ALA A 38 -3.72 -1.63 -4.22
C ALA A 38 -3.56 -3.03 -4.82
N SER A 39 -2.33 -3.41 -5.20
CA SER A 39 -2.05 -4.70 -5.85
C SER A 39 -0.58 -5.09 -5.72
N GLY A 40 -0.28 -6.39 -5.88
CA GLY A 40 1.07 -6.95 -5.88
C GLY A 40 1.20 -8.10 -6.88
N LYS A 41 2.37 -8.22 -7.54
CA LYS A 41 2.68 -9.29 -8.50
C LYS A 41 4.20 -9.48 -8.60
N GLY A 42 4.68 -10.67 -8.25
CA GLY A 42 6.11 -10.95 -8.13
C GLY A 42 6.77 -9.96 -7.17
N SER A 43 7.96 -9.47 -7.50
CA SER A 43 8.69 -8.49 -6.69
C SER A 43 8.18 -7.04 -6.83
N TYR A 44 6.96 -6.82 -7.33
CA TYR A 44 6.42 -5.47 -7.52
C TYR A 44 5.06 -5.30 -6.86
N PHE A 45 4.79 -4.08 -6.40
CA PHE A 45 3.46 -3.66 -5.95
C PHE A 45 3.09 -2.29 -6.52
N TRP A 46 1.80 -1.98 -6.48
CA TRP A 46 1.22 -0.74 -6.98
C TRP A 46 0.39 -0.06 -5.91
N ASP A 47 0.47 1.27 -5.83
CA ASP A 47 -0.51 2.06 -5.10
C ASP A 47 -1.77 2.32 -5.94
N PHE A 48 -2.76 2.97 -5.34
CA PHE A 48 -4.03 3.28 -5.99
C PHE A 48 -3.91 4.30 -7.14
N ASP A 49 -2.80 5.05 -7.21
CA ASP A 49 -2.52 5.99 -8.31
C ASP A 49 -1.85 5.30 -9.51
N GLY A 50 -1.50 4.02 -9.38
CA GLY A 50 -0.84 3.27 -10.45
C GLY A 50 0.68 3.32 -10.41
N LYS A 51 1.28 3.95 -9.41
CA LYS A 51 2.73 3.98 -9.27
C LYS A 51 3.23 2.59 -8.89
N LYS A 52 4.19 2.10 -9.66
CA LYS A 52 4.83 0.78 -9.50
C LYS A 52 6.07 0.90 -8.62
N TYR A 53 6.21 0.01 -7.65
CA TYR A 53 7.33 -0.08 -6.72
C TYR A 53 7.99 -1.45 -6.84
N LEU A 54 9.34 -1.48 -6.85
CA LEU A 54 10.13 -2.71 -6.72
C LEU A 54 10.37 -2.96 -5.23
N ASP A 55 9.98 -4.14 -4.77
CA ASP A 55 10.08 -4.55 -3.37
C ASP A 55 11.38 -5.34 -3.13
N PHE A 56 12.38 -4.66 -2.58
CA PHE A 56 13.65 -5.27 -2.16
C PHE A 56 13.61 -5.83 -0.73
N SER A 57 12.54 -5.60 0.03
CA SER A 57 12.43 -6.10 1.40
C SER A 57 11.63 -7.41 1.49
N CYS A 58 11.07 -7.88 0.36
CA CYS A 58 10.12 -8.99 0.32
C CYS A 58 8.99 -8.76 1.33
N GLN A 59 8.45 -7.53 1.33
CA GLN A 59 7.63 -6.94 2.38
C GLN A 59 8.41 -6.92 3.70
N LEU A 60 8.01 -7.72 4.69
CA LEU A 60 8.78 -7.92 5.92
C LEU A 60 9.48 -9.27 5.88
N VAL A 61 10.29 -9.50 4.83
CA VAL A 61 11.06 -10.73 4.61
C VAL A 61 10.18 -11.98 4.57
N PHE A 62 9.02 -11.88 3.90
CA PHE A 62 8.01 -12.94 3.92
C PHE A 62 7.38 -13.27 2.56
N THR A 63 7.54 -12.42 1.54
CA THR A 63 7.09 -12.74 0.17
C THR A 63 8.18 -13.45 -0.60
N ASN A 64 8.38 -14.74 -0.31
CA ASN A 64 9.51 -15.52 -0.82
C ASN A 64 9.35 -16.05 -2.27
N ILE A 65 8.13 -16.03 -2.84
CA ILE A 65 7.77 -16.62 -4.15
C ILE A 65 7.13 -15.55 -5.04
#